data_AF-A0A6C0B7W7-F1
#
_entry.id   AF-A0A6C0B7W7-F1
#
_cell.length_a   1.000
_cell.length_b   1.000
_cell.length_c   1.000
_cell.angle_alpha   90.00
_cell.angle_beta   90.00
_cell.angle_gamma   90.00
#
_symmetry.space_group_name_H-M   'P 1'
#
loop_
_entity.id
_entity.type
_entity.pdbx_description
1 polymer ?
#
loop_
_entity_poly.entity_id
_entity_poly.type
_entity_poly.pdbx_seq_one_letter_code
_entity_poly.pdbx_strand_id
1 'polypeptide(L)'
;MAKNILKQEDGMYHANGKTFKKLIGTRAEVMHGTAYKTAGKLTKEQLVYSKSGRIVSKRKQLTAKSEKRLQKYGYTAKKGHFGPVKISESRSKRKTVKKSRKNKKCV
;
A
#
# COMPACT_ATOMS: atom_id res chain seq x y z
N MET A 1 14.14 -2.34 -24.19
CA MET A 1 15.06 -3.44 -23.85
C MET A 1 15.59 -3.20 -22.44
N ALA A 2 15.57 -4.21 -21.55
CA ALA A 2 16.16 -4.05 -20.22
C ALA A 2 17.69 -4.12 -20.35
N LYS A 3 18.41 -3.10 -19.85
CA LYS A 3 19.87 -3.19 -19.75
C LYS A 3 20.24 -4.16 -18.64
N ASN A 4 20.93 -5.24 -18.99
CA ASN A 4 21.50 -6.16 -18.02
C ASN A 4 22.71 -5.47 -17.36
N ILE A 5 22.67 -5.34 -16.03
CA ILE A 5 23.76 -4.76 -15.25
C ILE A 5 24.74 -5.89 -14.97
N LEU A 6 25.87 -5.88 -15.68
CA LEU A 6 26.97 -6.82 -15.50
C LEU A 6 28.03 -6.23 -14.57
N LYS A 7 28.87 -7.09 -14.02
CA LYS A 7 30.05 -6.70 -13.24
C LYS A 7 31.11 -6.17 -14.20
N GLN A 8 31.67 -4.99 -13.94
CA GLN A 8 32.76 -4.43 -14.75
C GLN A 8 34.13 -4.95 -14.30
N GLU A 9 35.19 -4.60 -15.04
CA GLU A 9 36.58 -5.01 -14.76
C GLU A 9 37.04 -4.58 -13.36
N ASP A 10 36.57 -3.41 -12.88
CA ASP A 10 36.79 -2.90 -11.52
C ASP A 10 36.18 -3.79 -10.41
N GLY A 11 35.43 -4.83 -10.80
CA GLY A 11 34.74 -5.73 -9.90
C GLY A 11 33.48 -5.14 -9.25
N MET A 12 33.06 -3.95 -9.66
CA MET A 12 31.86 -3.26 -9.16
C MET A 12 30.70 -3.32 -10.17
N TYR A 13 29.50 -3.00 -9.67
CA TYR A 13 28.30 -2.84 -10.48
C TYR A 13 27.95 -1.36 -10.63
N HIS A 14 27.74 -0.91 -11.87
CA HIS A 14 27.45 0.49 -12.18
C HIS A 14 26.00 0.59 -12.64
N ALA A 15 25.19 1.33 -11.89
CA ALA A 15 23.77 1.47 -12.17
C ALA A 15 23.29 2.87 -11.78
N ASN A 16 22.55 3.53 -12.68
CA ASN A 16 22.02 4.87 -12.50
C ASN A 16 23.07 5.89 -12.01
N GLY A 17 24.28 5.84 -12.58
CA GLY A 17 25.38 6.75 -12.22
C GLY A 17 26.04 6.50 -10.86
N LYS A 18 25.74 5.38 -10.19
CA LYS A 18 26.33 5.00 -8.90
C LYS A 18 27.02 3.64 -8.98
N THR A 19 28.04 3.46 -8.16
CA THR A 19 28.80 2.22 -8.00
C THR A 19 28.29 1.43 -6.80
N PHE A 20 28.19 0.11 -6.96
CA PHE A 20 27.72 -0.81 -5.93
C PHE A 20 28.64 -2.03 -5.87
N LYS A 21 28.89 -2.52 -4.66
CA LYS A 21 29.68 -3.75 -4.44
C LYS A 21 28.88 -5.00 -4.85
N LYS A 22 27.56 -4.97 -4.66
CA LYS A 22 26.66 -6.07 -4.98
C LYS A 22 25.52 -5.60 -5.88
N LEU A 23 25.11 -6.44 -6.83
CA LEU A 23 23.92 -6.16 -7.62
C LEU A 23 22.64 -6.40 -6.82
N ILE A 24 22.58 -7.55 -6.15
CA ILE A 24 21.44 -7.99 -5.35
C ILE A 24 21.88 -8.08 -3.88
N GLY A 25 21.09 -7.50 -2.98
CA GLY A 25 21.34 -7.56 -1.55
C GLY A 25 20.07 -7.53 -0.71
N THR A 26 20.26 -7.47 0.60
CA THR A 26 19.19 -7.26 1.58
C THR A 26 18.64 -5.84 1.50
N ARG A 27 17.45 -5.61 2.08
CA ARG A 27 16.86 -4.25 2.14
C ARG A 27 17.76 -3.25 2.86
N ALA A 28 18.45 -3.70 3.92
CA ALA A 28 19.40 -2.88 4.66
C ALA A 28 20.59 -2.49 3.77
N GLU A 29 21.23 -3.46 3.11
CA GLU A 29 22.33 -3.22 2.18
C GLU A 29 21.97 -2.21 1.08
N VAL A 30 20.76 -2.32 0.51
CA VAL A 30 20.27 -1.36 -0.51
C VAL A 30 20.05 0.04 0.09
N MET A 31 19.54 0.13 1.32
CA MET A 31 19.39 1.42 2.00
C MET A 31 20.73 2.09 2.34
N HIS A 32 21.73 1.30 2.75
CA HIS A 32 23.07 1.78 3.01
C HIS A 32 23.89 2.06 1.74
N GLY A 33 23.42 1.60 0.58
CA GLY A 33 24.08 1.85 -0.72
C GLY A 33 25.18 0.84 -1.07
N THR A 34 25.26 -0.30 -0.37
CA THR A 34 26.21 -1.36 -0.72
C THR A 34 25.72 -2.20 -1.90
N ALA A 35 24.40 -2.35 -2.03
CA ALA A 35 23.74 -3.09 -3.09
C ALA A 35 22.81 -2.20 -3.93
N TYR A 36 22.69 -2.49 -5.24
CA TYR A 36 21.82 -1.71 -6.12
C TYR A 36 20.32 -1.99 -5.89
N LYS A 37 19.94 -3.26 -5.83
CA LYS A 37 18.54 -3.70 -5.71
C LYS A 37 18.39 -4.89 -4.78
N THR A 38 17.17 -5.13 -4.33
CA THR A 38 16.81 -6.35 -3.61
C THR A 38 16.52 -7.50 -4.56
N ALA A 39 16.43 -8.74 -4.05
CA ALA A 39 16.00 -9.91 -4.82
C ALA A 39 14.65 -9.68 -5.53
N GLY A 40 13.74 -8.93 -4.89
CA GLY A 40 12.45 -8.50 -5.46
C GLY A 40 12.52 -7.28 -6.39
N LYS A 41 13.70 -6.93 -6.91
CA LYS A 41 13.94 -5.80 -7.84
C LYS A 41 13.58 -4.42 -7.27
N LEU A 42 13.52 -4.26 -5.95
CA LEU A 42 13.31 -2.95 -5.33
C LEU A 42 14.63 -2.19 -5.20
N THR A 43 14.66 -0.95 -5.68
CA THR A 43 15.76 0.00 -5.49
C THR A 43 15.56 0.84 -4.22
N LYS A 44 16.60 1.59 -3.83
CA LYS A 44 16.57 2.44 -2.62
C LYS A 44 15.40 3.42 -2.60
N GLU A 45 15.07 4.05 -3.72
CA GLU A 45 13.94 5.00 -3.85
C GLU A 45 12.56 4.38 -3.60
N GLN A 46 12.45 3.06 -3.79
CA GLN A 46 11.23 2.30 -3.60
C GLN A 46 11.10 1.71 -2.18
N LEU A 47 12.11 1.93 -1.34
CA LEU A 47 12.15 1.52 0.06
C LEU A 47 12.02 2.73 0.98
N VAL A 48 11.42 2.53 2.15
CA VAL A 48 11.19 3.57 3.16
C VAL A 48 11.23 2.97 4.55
N TYR A 49 11.57 3.78 5.56
CA TYR A 49 11.48 3.38 6.96
C TYR A 49 10.03 3.47 7.45
N SER A 50 9.54 2.39 8.07
CA SER A 50 8.30 2.41 8.83
C SER A 50 8.49 3.19 10.14
N LYS A 51 7.39 3.55 10.81
CA LYS A 51 7.44 4.16 12.14
C LYS A 51 8.19 3.31 13.17
N SER A 52 8.17 1.98 12.98
CA SER A 52 8.88 1.01 13.81
C SER A 52 10.35 0.77 13.39
N GLY A 53 10.90 1.58 12.48
CA GLY A 53 12.28 1.47 12.02
C GLY A 53 12.55 0.36 10.99
N ARG A 54 11.53 -0.39 10.56
CA ARG A 54 11.70 -1.45 9.55
C ARG A 54 11.75 -0.87 8.14
N ILE A 55 12.59 -1.43 7.28
CA ILE A 55 12.65 -1.04 5.87
C ILE A 55 11.57 -1.78 5.09
N VAL A 56 10.58 -1.05 4.58
CA VAL A 56 9.42 -1.58 3.85
C VAL A 56 9.32 -1.00 2.44
N SER A 57 8.52 -1.62 1.58
CA SER A 57 8.25 -1.08 0.24
C SER A 57 7.32 0.14 0.32
N LYS A 58 7.75 1.25 -0.29
CA LYS A 58 6.99 2.52 -0.38
C LYS A 58 5.60 2.30 -0.97
N ARG A 59 5.51 1.53 -2.07
CA ARG A 59 4.24 1.23 -2.74
C ARG A 59 3.25 0.52 -1.80
N LYS A 60 3.73 -0.44 -1.01
CA LYS A 60 2.89 -1.17 -0.04
C LYS A 60 2.41 -0.28 1.10
N GLN A 61 3.27 0.61 1.60
CA GLN A 61 2.86 1.57 2.63
C GLN A 61 1.78 2.54 2.12
N LEU A 62 1.94 3.08 0.91
CA LEU A 62 1.00 4.01 0.31
C LEU A 62 -0.37 3.37 0.03
N THR A 63 -0.37 2.19 -0.61
CA THR A 63 -1.60 1.44 -0.90
C THR A 63 -2.35 1.03 0.36
N ALA A 64 -1.66 0.59 1.41
CA ALA A 64 -2.31 0.26 2.69
C ALA A 64 -3.01 1.47 3.32
N LYS A 65 -2.43 2.68 3.21
CA LYS A 65 -3.03 3.92 3.73
C LYS A 65 -4.22 4.40 2.90
N SER A 66 -4.18 4.24 1.58
CA SER A 66 -5.25 4.69 0.69
C SER A 66 -6.45 3.74 0.68
N GLU A 67 -6.22 2.42 0.65
CA GLU A 67 -7.30 1.44 0.46
C GLU A 67 -8.21 1.28 1.68
N LYS A 68 -7.68 1.52 2.90
CA LYS A 68 -8.41 1.41 4.18
C LYS A 68 -9.36 0.19 4.23
N ARG A 69 -8.86 -0.98 3.82
CA ARG A 69 -9.66 -2.18 3.51
C ARG A 69 -10.70 -2.53 4.57
N LEU A 70 -10.31 -2.52 5.86
CA LEU A 70 -11.24 -2.81 6.95
C LEU A 70 -12.45 -1.88 6.92
N GLN A 71 -12.22 -0.56 6.82
CA GLN A 71 -13.30 0.42 6.74
C GLN A 71 -14.14 0.23 5.47
N LYS A 72 -13.49 -0.07 4.33
CA LYS A 72 -14.19 -0.36 3.06
C LYS A 72 -15.14 -1.55 3.19
N TYR A 73 -14.75 -2.59 3.93
CA TYR A 73 -15.60 -3.75 4.20
C TYR A 73 -16.51 -3.59 5.42
N GLY A 74 -16.61 -2.37 5.99
CA GLY A 74 -17.51 -2.07 7.10
C GLY A 74 -16.99 -2.51 8.47
N TYR A 75 -15.68 -2.69 8.64
CA TYR A 75 -15.05 -3.08 9.91
C TYR A 75 -14.15 -1.98 10.46
N THR A 76 -14.16 -1.80 11.78
CA THR A 76 -13.28 -0.90 12.55
C THR A 76 -12.76 -1.59 13.81
N ALA A 77 -11.81 -0.95 14.49
CA ALA A 77 -11.36 -1.36 15.81
C ALA A 77 -11.87 -0.34 16.85
N LYS A 78 -12.33 -0.82 18.01
CA LYS A 78 -12.71 0.01 19.16
C LYS A 78 -11.70 -0.18 20.29
N LYS A 79 -11.26 0.91 20.92
CA LYS A 79 -10.33 0.84 22.06
C LYS A 79 -10.96 0.02 23.19
N GLY A 80 -10.20 -0.91 23.77
CA GLY A 80 -10.68 -1.80 24.83
C GLY A 80 -11.48 -3.03 24.37
N HIS A 81 -11.70 -3.21 23.06
CA HIS A 81 -12.35 -4.39 22.50
C HIS A 81 -11.43 -5.12 21.54
N PHE A 82 -11.18 -6.41 21.80
CA PHE A 82 -10.36 -7.27 20.96
C PHE A 82 -11.22 -7.93 19.88
N GLY A 83 -10.96 -7.60 18.61
CA GLY A 83 -11.67 -8.18 17.45
C GLY A 83 -12.18 -7.13 16.45
N PRO A 84 -12.66 -7.57 15.27
CA PRO A 84 -13.22 -6.68 14.25
C PRO A 84 -14.63 -6.22 14.65
N VAL A 85 -14.84 -4.91 14.73
CA VAL A 85 -16.15 -4.32 15.03
C VAL A 85 -16.82 -3.90 13.73
N LYS A 86 -17.97 -4.50 13.41
CA LYS A 86 -18.78 -4.06 12.28
C LYS A 86 -19.31 -2.64 12.56
N ILE A 87 -19.00 -1.72 11.67
CA ILE A 87 -19.69 -0.44 11.58
C ILE A 87 -21.06 -0.81 11.05
N SER A 88 -22.10 -0.74 11.89
CA SER A 88 -23.47 -0.91 11.42
C SER A 88 -23.66 0.04 10.24
N GLU A 89 -24.16 -0.47 9.11
CA GLU A 89 -24.56 0.34 7.97
C GLU A 89 -25.28 1.57 8.52
N SER A 90 -24.84 2.78 8.14
CA SER A 90 -25.72 3.93 8.24
C SER A 90 -27.05 3.44 7.66
N ARG A 91 -28.12 3.47 8.45
CA ARG A 91 -29.47 3.22 7.94
C ARG A 91 -29.64 4.18 6.78
N SER A 92 -29.35 3.71 5.57
CA SER A 92 -29.95 4.17 4.35
C SER A 92 -31.42 3.87 4.60
N LYS A 93 -32.11 4.79 5.29
CA LYS A 93 -33.55 4.87 5.25
C LYS A 93 -33.81 5.11 3.76
N ARG A 94 -33.96 4.02 3.01
CA ARG A 94 -34.54 4.01 1.68
C ARG A 94 -35.81 4.83 1.87
N LYS A 95 -35.81 6.09 1.42
CA LYS A 95 -37.00 6.95 1.52
C LYS A 95 -38.02 6.23 0.66
N THR A 96 -38.85 5.39 1.29
CA THR A 96 -40.06 4.88 0.66
C THR A 96 -40.86 6.13 0.36
N VAL A 97 -40.81 6.58 -0.89
CA VAL A 97 -41.69 7.62 -1.39
C VAL A 97 -43.10 7.07 -1.17
N LYS A 98 -43.78 7.54 -0.12
CA LYS A 98 -45.19 7.24 0.09
C LYS A 98 -45.93 7.88 -1.07
N LYS A 99 -46.22 7.10 -2.12
CA LYS A 99 -47.07 7.51 -3.24
C LYS A 99 -48.46 7.75 -2.64
N SER A 100 -48.81 9.02 -2.43
CA SER A 100 -50.14 9.38 -1.96
C SER A 100 -51.16 8.92 -3.00
N ARG A 101 -52.08 8.05 -2.59
CA ARG A 101 -53.25 7.71 -3.41
C ARG A 101 -54.14 8.95 -3.42
N LYS A 102 -54.10 9.73 -4.51
CA LYS A 102 -55.08 10.79 -4.77
C LYS A 102 -56.44 10.11 -4.97
N ASN A 103 -57.36 10.31 -4.03
CA ASN A 103 -58.77 9.94 -4.20
C ASN A 103 -59.30 10.62 -5.47
N LYS A 104 -59.75 9.82 -6.45
CA LYS A 104 -60.71 10.31 -7.44
C LYS A 104 -62.06 10.37 -6.74
N LYS A 105 -62.57 11.57 -6.47
CA LYS A 105 -63.99 11.75 -6.12
C LYS A 105 -64.80 11.48 -7.39
N CYS A 106 -65.72 10.53 -7.29
CA CYS A 106 -66.84 10.41 -8.21
C CYS A 106 -67.81 11.56 -7.95
N VAL A 107 -68.12 12.35 -8.99
CA VAL A 107 -69.43 12.96 -9.27
C VAL A 107 -69.54 13.05 -10.78
#